data_AF-A0A7J4KLL3-F1
#
_entry.id   AF-A0A7J4KLL3-F1
#
_cell.length_a   1.000
_cell.length_b   1.000
_cell.length_c   1.000
_cell.angle_alpha   90.00
_cell.angle_beta   90.00
_cell.angle_gamma   90.00
#
_symmetry.space_group_name_H-M   'P 1'
#
loop_
_entity.id
_entity.type
_entity.pdbx_description
1 polymer ?
#
loop_
_entity_poly.entity_id
_entity_poly.type
_entity_poly.pdbx_seq_one_letter_code
_entity_poly.pdbx_strand_id
1 'polypeptide(L)'
;MRKTGAASLPLHPGKAPRWLFKRMVALSKGISEVLIYEYGTDEFLRRLSDPFWFQALSCVLGYDWHSSGTTTVTCGALKEAINPLDLGIVLCGGKGNFLRIRRP
;
A
#
# COMPACT_ATOMS: atom_id res chain seq x y z
N MET A 1 -26.94 -19.80 -14.41
CA MET A 1 -26.52 -19.45 -13.03
C MET A 1 -27.62 -18.63 -12.37
N ARG A 2 -28.00 -18.95 -11.13
CA ARG A 2 -28.98 -18.18 -10.34
C ARG A 2 -28.27 -16.93 -9.80
N LYS A 3 -28.86 -15.74 -9.94
CA LYS A 3 -28.25 -14.48 -9.46
C LYS A 3 -28.20 -14.50 -7.92
N THR A 4 -27.00 -14.58 -7.34
CA THR A 4 -26.78 -14.69 -5.88
C THR A 4 -26.58 -13.35 -5.18
N GLY A 5 -26.44 -12.25 -5.93
CA GLY A 5 -26.28 -10.92 -5.37
C GLY A 5 -26.06 -9.85 -6.45
N ALA A 6 -25.99 -8.60 -6.01
CA ALA A 6 -25.58 -7.45 -6.81
C ALA A 6 -24.63 -6.58 -5.98
N ALA A 7 -23.50 -6.18 -6.56
CA ALA A 7 -22.58 -5.22 -5.96
C ALA A 7 -22.67 -3.90 -6.75
N SER A 8 -22.86 -2.79 -6.05
CA SER A 8 -22.78 -1.46 -6.64
C SER A 8 -21.36 -0.93 -6.40
N LEU A 9 -20.62 -0.69 -7.48
CA LEU A 9 -19.30 -0.07 -7.41
C LEU A 9 -19.37 1.33 -8.02
N PRO A 10 -19.69 2.37 -7.21
CA PRO A 10 -19.63 3.73 -7.71
C PRO A 10 -18.19 4.08 -8.08
N LEU A 11 -17.99 4.69 -9.24
CA LEU A 11 -16.71 5.33 -9.55
C LEU A 11 -16.53 6.50 -8.60
N HIS A 12 -15.45 6.48 -7.82
CA HIS A 12 -15.05 7.61 -7.00
C HIS A 12 -14.08 8.49 -7.80
N PRO A 13 -14.52 9.67 -8.29
CA PRO A 13 -13.61 10.63 -8.87
C PRO A 13 -12.79 11.32 -7.77
N GLY A 14 -11.53 11.61 -8.05
CA GLY A 14 -10.66 12.40 -7.17
C GLY A 14 -9.47 11.64 -6.60
N LYS A 15 -8.81 12.25 -5.62
CA LYS A 15 -7.61 11.70 -4.95
C LYS A 15 -7.97 11.38 -3.51
N ALA A 16 -7.23 10.44 -2.90
CA ALA A 16 -7.31 10.19 -1.48
C ALA A 16 -7.16 11.52 -0.69
N PRO A 17 -8.06 11.82 0.26
CA PRO A 17 -7.96 13.03 1.06
C PRO A 17 -6.59 13.11 1.76
N ARG A 18 -5.97 14.29 1.76
CA ARG A 18 -4.61 14.47 2.32
C ARG A 18 -4.50 14.02 3.78
N TRP A 19 -5.55 14.26 4.58
CA TRP A 19 -5.60 13.86 5.98
C TRP A 19 -5.60 12.34 6.15
N LEU A 20 -6.28 11.62 5.26
CA LEU A 20 -6.33 10.16 5.27
C LEU A 20 -4.97 9.62 4.85
N PHE A 21 -4.44 10.13 3.75
CA PHE A 21 -3.15 9.69 3.24
C PHE A 21 -2.02 9.85 4.27
N LYS A 22 -1.99 10.97 5.02
CA LYS A 22 -1.02 11.16 6.11
C LYS A 22 -1.12 10.06 7.20
N ARG A 23 -2.33 9.62 7.53
CA ARG A 23 -2.56 8.50 8.47
C ARG A 23 -2.16 7.16 7.87
N MET A 24 -2.47 6.94 6.59
CA MET A 24 -2.05 5.74 5.84
C MET A 24 -0.53 5.60 5.88
N VAL A 25 0.22 6.67 5.65
CA VAL A 25 1.70 6.66 5.70
C VAL A 25 2.20 6.27 7.09
N ALA A 26 1.68 6.90 8.15
CA ALA A 26 2.09 6.59 9.52
C ALA A 26 1.81 5.13 9.90
N LEU A 27 0.63 4.61 9.55
CA LEU A 27 0.26 3.22 9.84
C LEU A 27 1.03 2.22 8.97
N SER A 28 1.25 2.55 7.70
CA SER A 28 2.08 1.75 6.78
C SER A 28 3.50 1.59 7.32
N LYS A 29 4.07 2.66 7.88
CA LYS A 29 5.40 2.63 8.49
C LYS A 29 5.46 1.62 9.63
N GLY A 30 4.59 1.76 10.63
CA GLY A 30 4.58 0.88 11.80
C GLY A 30 4.33 -0.59 11.43
N ILE A 31 3.39 -0.86 10.52
CA ILE A 31 3.14 -2.24 10.03
C ILE A 31 4.37 -2.79 9.31
N SER A 32 4.98 -2.01 8.42
CA SER A 32 6.14 -2.48 7.64
C SER A 32 7.35 -2.75 8.54
N GLU A 33 7.61 -1.87 9.51
CA GLU A 33 8.70 -2.03 10.48
C GLU A 33 8.54 -3.32 11.30
N VAL A 34 7.35 -3.57 11.85
CA VAL A 34 7.08 -4.79 12.63
C VAL A 34 7.20 -6.04 11.74
N LEU A 35 6.64 -6.00 10.53
CA LEU A 35 6.71 -7.15 9.62
C LEU A 35 8.14 -7.50 9.21
N ILE A 36 8.94 -6.49 8.89
CA ILE A 36 10.32 -6.69 8.47
C ILE A 36 11.20 -7.09 9.67
N TYR A 37 10.96 -6.52 10.86
CA TYR A 37 11.68 -6.88 12.07
C TYR A 37 11.45 -8.34 12.47
N GLU A 38 10.19 -8.79 12.46
CA GLU A 38 9.81 -10.14 12.93
C GLU A 38 10.05 -11.23 11.88
N TYR A 39 9.86 -10.92 10.59
CA TYR A 39 9.87 -11.94 9.53
C TYR A 39 10.85 -11.68 8.38
N GLY A 40 11.53 -10.54 8.39
CA GLY A 40 12.47 -10.16 7.34
C GLY A 40 11.81 -9.59 6.07
N THR A 41 12.66 -9.06 5.21
CA THR A 41 12.28 -8.41 3.94
C THR A 41 11.61 -9.37 2.95
N ASP A 42 12.09 -10.60 2.87
CA ASP A 42 11.56 -11.59 1.91
C ASP A 42 10.11 -11.95 2.21
N GLU A 43 9.76 -12.13 3.49
CA GLU A 43 8.40 -12.39 3.91
C GLU A 43 7.48 -11.19 3.65
N PHE A 44 7.97 -9.98 3.90
CA PHE A 44 7.25 -8.75 3.60
C PHE A 44 6.90 -8.63 2.11
N LEU A 45 7.85 -8.93 1.22
CA LEU A 45 7.63 -8.95 -0.22
C LEU A 45 6.68 -10.07 -0.65
N ARG A 46 6.77 -11.25 -0.04
CA ARG A 46 5.86 -12.37 -0.28
C ARG A 46 4.42 -12.00 0.07
N ARG A 47 4.20 -11.35 1.22
CA ARG A 47 2.89 -10.86 1.65
C ARG A 47 2.35 -9.77 0.74
N LEU A 48 3.17 -8.79 0.34
CA LEU A 48 2.74 -7.75 -0.60
C LEU A 48 2.38 -8.31 -1.99
N SER A 49 2.95 -9.45 -2.37
CA SER A 49 2.67 -10.12 -3.64
C SER A 49 1.37 -10.92 -3.62
N ASP A 50 0.84 -11.25 -2.43
CA ASP A 50 -0.47 -11.89 -2.30
C ASP A 50 -1.58 -10.83 -2.49
N PRO A 51 -2.48 -10.98 -3.48
CA PRO A 51 -3.48 -9.97 -3.79
C PRO A 51 -4.52 -9.79 -2.68
N PHE A 52 -4.85 -10.86 -1.94
CA PHE A 52 -5.79 -10.77 -0.83
C PHE A 52 -5.17 -10.06 0.37
N TRP A 53 -3.91 -10.36 0.66
CA TRP A 53 -3.18 -9.70 1.72
C TRP A 53 -2.95 -8.21 1.41
N PHE A 54 -2.58 -7.88 0.17
CA PHE A 54 -2.43 -6.49 -0.27
C PHE A 54 -3.75 -5.72 -0.17
N GLN A 55 -4.86 -6.32 -0.57
CA GLN A 55 -6.18 -5.72 -0.43
C GLN A 55 -6.56 -5.52 1.04
N ALA A 56 -6.31 -6.51 1.89
CA ALA A 56 -6.54 -6.41 3.32
C ALA A 56 -5.69 -5.30 3.96
N LEU A 57 -4.42 -5.17 3.55
CA LEU A 57 -3.55 -4.07 3.97
C LEU A 57 -4.17 -2.73 3.58
N SER A 58 -4.66 -2.57 2.35
CA SER A 58 -5.31 -1.33 1.91
C SER A 58 -6.50 -0.95 2.81
N CYS A 59 -7.35 -1.92 3.13
CA CYS A 59 -8.46 -1.75 4.05
C CYS A 59 -8.00 -1.36 5.47
N VAL A 60 -6.96 -2.03 5.99
CA VAL A 60 -6.37 -1.72 7.31
C VAL A 60 -5.81 -0.30 7.37
N LEU A 61 -5.24 0.19 6.26
CA LEU A 61 -4.79 1.58 6.14
C LEU A 61 -5.94 2.59 6.09
N GLY A 62 -7.19 2.12 6.04
CA GLY A 62 -8.39 2.96 6.01
C GLY A 62 -8.81 3.37 4.59
N TYR A 63 -8.36 2.64 3.57
CA TYR A 63 -8.78 2.87 2.19
C TYR A 63 -9.85 1.86 1.76
N ASP A 64 -10.85 2.31 1.01
CA ASP A 64 -12.01 1.47 0.69
C ASP A 64 -11.71 0.40 -0.37
N TRP A 65 -12.23 -0.79 -0.10
CA TRP A 65 -12.05 -1.98 -0.94
C TRP A 65 -12.57 -1.82 -2.37
N HIS A 66 -13.60 -0.99 -2.58
CA HIS A 66 -14.21 -0.74 -3.89
C HIS A 66 -13.57 0.43 -4.65
N SER A 67 -12.48 1.00 -4.13
CA SER A 67 -11.80 2.10 -4.78
C SER A 67 -10.91 1.60 -5.93
N SER A 68 -11.09 2.15 -7.13
CA SER A 68 -10.22 1.89 -8.28
C SER A 68 -8.78 2.36 -8.07
N GLY A 69 -8.55 3.23 -7.09
CA GLY A 69 -7.23 3.75 -6.72
C GLY A 69 -6.45 2.89 -5.72
N THR A 70 -6.98 1.75 -5.27
CA THR A 70 -6.43 0.94 -4.16
C THR A 70 -4.93 0.67 -4.31
N THR A 71 -4.51 0.10 -5.45
CA THR A 71 -3.08 -0.18 -5.71
C THR A 71 -2.24 1.09 -5.70
N THR A 72 -2.70 2.14 -6.40
CA THR A 72 -1.96 3.39 -6.54
C THR A 72 -1.76 4.10 -5.20
N VAL A 73 -2.81 4.21 -4.39
CA VAL A 73 -2.78 4.93 -3.12
C VAL A 73 -2.00 4.14 -2.07
N THR A 74 -2.22 2.82 -1.99
CA THR A 74 -1.51 1.95 -1.05
C THR A 74 -0.01 1.91 -1.34
N CYS A 75 0.39 1.74 -2.60
CA CYS A 75 1.80 1.81 -2.99
C CYS A 75 2.40 3.20 -2.76
N GLY A 76 1.61 4.26 -2.95
CA GLY A 76 2.03 5.63 -2.63
C GLY A 76 2.32 5.81 -1.14
N ALA A 77 1.43 5.32 -0.27
CA ALA A 77 1.60 5.39 1.18
C ALA A 77 2.83 4.56 1.65
N LEU A 78 2.99 3.34 1.15
CA LEU A 78 4.15 2.50 1.44
C LEU A 78 5.47 3.13 0.96
N LYS A 79 5.46 3.77 -0.22
CA LYS A 79 6.63 4.47 -0.77
C LYS A 79 7.06 5.66 0.10
N GLU A 80 6.11 6.39 0.68
CA GLU A 80 6.42 7.51 1.58
C GLU A 80 6.79 7.03 2.99
N ALA A 81 6.27 5.87 3.40
CA ALA A 81 6.52 5.28 4.71
C ALA A 81 7.90 4.59 4.84
N ILE A 82 8.35 3.91 3.79
CA ILE A 82 9.55 3.07 3.83
C ILE A 82 10.79 3.88 3.51
N ASN A 83 11.72 3.92 4.47
CA ASN A 83 13.07 4.44 4.26
C ASN A 83 14.00 3.30 3.80
N PRO A 84 14.56 3.36 2.58
CA PRO A 84 15.48 2.33 2.08
C PRO A 84 16.71 2.10 2.93
N LEU A 85 17.20 3.13 3.62
CA LEU A 85 18.39 3.04 4.46
C LEU A 85 18.15 2.23 5.73
N ASP A 86 16.91 2.22 6.22
CA ASP A 86 16.56 1.55 7.48
C ASP A 86 16.04 0.13 7.25
N LEU A 87 15.26 -0.07 6.18
CA LEU A 87 14.54 -1.31 5.92
C LEU A 87 15.10 -2.15 4.75
N GLY A 88 16.05 -1.61 3.99
CA GLY A 88 16.64 -2.31 2.83
C GLY A 88 15.70 -2.47 1.64
N ILE A 89 14.50 -1.86 1.67
CA ILE A 89 13.48 -1.94 0.61
C ILE A 89 13.26 -0.58 -0.02
N VAL A 90 13.13 -0.54 -1.35
CA VAL A 90 12.76 0.66 -2.11
C VAL A 90 11.49 0.39 -2.89
N LEU A 91 10.47 1.24 -2.74
CA LEU A 91 9.29 1.22 -3.61
C LEU A 91 9.42 2.23 -4.75
N CYS A 92 9.52 1.73 -5.98
CA CYS A 92 9.74 2.55 -7.17
C CYS A 92 8.48 3.31 -7.62
N GLY A 93 7.30 2.72 -7.39
CA GLY A 93 6.03 3.19 -7.95
C GLY A 93 5.85 2.82 -9.43
N GLY A 94 4.65 3.02 -9.98
CA GLY A 94 4.23 2.44 -11.27
C GLY A 94 4.90 2.97 -12.54
N LYS A 95 5.81 3.94 -12.46
CA LYS A 95 6.54 4.46 -13.64
C LYS A 95 8.06 4.39 -13.53
N GLY A 96 8.63 3.97 -12.40
CA GLY A 96 10.08 3.85 -12.19
C GLY A 96 10.92 5.15 -12.28
N ASN A 97 10.42 6.20 -12.94
CA ASN A 97 11.16 7.42 -13.29
C ASN A 97 11.54 8.32 -12.11
N PHE A 98 10.97 8.10 -10.93
CA PHE A 98 11.25 8.90 -9.72
C PHE A 98 12.18 8.17 -8.74
N LEU A 99 12.98 7.20 -9.22
CA LEU A 99 13.94 6.52 -8.39
C LEU A 99 15.14 7.43 -8.10
N ARG A 100 15.08 8.15 -6.98
CA ARG A 100 16.22 8.87 -6.43
C ARG A 100 16.74 8.10 -5.24
N ILE A 101 17.57 7.08 -5.49
CA ILE A 101 18.36 6.44 -4.44
C ILE A 101 19.32 7.51 -3.94
N ARG A 102 18.98 8.16 -2.82
CA ARG A 102 19.95 8.96 -2.08
C ARG A 102 20.90 7.97 -1.42
N ARG A 103 21.98 7.61 -2.13
CA ARG A 103 23.14 7.01 -1.48
C ARG A 103 23.75 8.07 -0.55
N PRO A 104 24.29 7.69 0.61
CA PRO A 104 25.04 8.60 1.47
C PRO A 104 26.19 9.25 0.71
#